data_AF-A0A520BBU5-F1
#
_entry.id   AF-A0A520BBU5-F1
#
_cell.length_a   1.000
_cell.length_b   1.000
_cell.length_c   1.000
_cell.angle_alpha   90.00
_cell.angle_beta   90.00
_cell.angle_gamma   90.00
#
_symmetry.space_group_name_H-M   'P 1'
#
loop_
_entity.id
_entity.type
_entity.pdbx_description
1 polymer ?
#
loop_
_entity_poly.entity_id
_entity_poly.type
_entity_poly.pdbx_seq_one_letter_code
_entity_poly.pdbx_strand_id
1 'polypeptide(L)'
;VDALRLASVPAVIQQFQEANEGRGSVRDWLADLLLRKLDIVPSRESSVVEISFKGADPAFAAAVANAFADEYQKITVQLKTEPAKKASSYLNEQTRQLRDNVEAAQARLSKYQQEKGIVSLDPNRIDVELARLSDLSAQLVQAQSAAMEGNSRQAAAHASALGSPDVANNVLIQTMRANLAMAEGKFADTSQRYGNNHPQYLAAKAELDKVRGALAVAMGTVSRSVGANAQVLRQREADLRAAVAEQKTRVLELNRARDELGVLLKDLDSAQRAFDAASQRFSQTRIEALSEQSDISLLNPAVAPLEPSSPRVLLNTLVAVLLGTILGVGLALLLELLNRPLRSSGDLKDMLGIPVLGTVEWQPVAARTGGLRSLMRPRRLLRLN
;
A
#
# COMPACT_ATOMS: atom_id res chain seq x y z
N VAL A 1 -5.75 2.22 -40.34
CA VAL A 1 -4.79 2.37 -41.46
C VAL A 1 -3.82 1.21 -41.52
N ASP A 2 -3.10 0.93 -40.43
CA ASP A 2 -2.02 -0.06 -40.41
C ASP A 2 -2.53 -1.52 -40.51
N ALA A 3 -3.64 -1.86 -39.83
CA ALA A 3 -4.25 -3.19 -39.86
C ALA A 3 -4.67 -3.65 -41.27
N LEU A 4 -5.13 -2.72 -42.11
CA LEU A 4 -5.55 -2.97 -43.49
C LEU A 4 -4.43 -2.66 -44.51
N ARG A 5 -3.22 -2.31 -44.04
CA ARG A 5 -2.04 -1.96 -44.87
C ARG A 5 -2.30 -0.91 -45.95
N LEU A 6 -3.26 -0.02 -45.72
CA LEU A 6 -3.75 0.93 -46.74
C LEU A 6 -2.71 1.97 -47.15
N ALA A 7 -1.80 2.33 -46.23
CA ALA A 7 -0.71 3.26 -46.50
C ALA A 7 0.36 2.70 -47.47
N SER A 8 0.36 1.39 -47.72
CA SER A 8 1.31 0.73 -48.65
C SER A 8 0.75 0.55 -50.06
N VAL A 9 -0.51 0.93 -50.31
CA VAL A 9 -1.17 0.75 -51.60
C VAL A 9 -0.70 1.86 -52.56
N PRO A 10 -0.13 1.54 -53.74
CA PRO A 10 0.40 2.53 -54.68
C PRO A 10 -0.62 3.60 -55.10
N ALA A 11 -1.89 3.21 -55.28
CA ALA A 11 -2.98 4.13 -55.63
C ALA A 11 -3.27 5.16 -54.53
N VAL A 12 -3.12 4.79 -53.25
CA VAL A 12 -3.33 5.69 -52.11
C VAL A 12 -2.19 6.70 -52.00
N ILE A 13 -0.96 6.27 -52.30
CA ILE A 13 0.22 7.14 -52.31
C ILE A 13 0.12 8.19 -53.42
N GLN A 14 -0.36 7.81 -54.61
CA GLN A 14 -0.61 8.75 -55.71
C GLN A 14 -1.69 9.78 -55.35
N GLN A 15 -2.82 9.35 -54.79
CA GLN A 15 -3.89 10.26 -54.35
C GLN A 15 -3.42 11.24 -53.26
N PHE A 16 -2.55 10.78 -52.36
CA PHE A 16 -1.94 11.67 -51.35
C PHE A 16 -1.03 12.73 -52.00
N GLN A 17 -0.21 12.34 -52.98
CA GLN A 17 0.67 13.27 -53.70
C GLN A 17 -0.13 14.33 -54.46
N GLU A 18 -1.26 13.96 -55.05
CA GLU A 18 -2.17 14.87 -55.75
C GLU A 18 -2.94 15.80 -54.79
N ALA A 19 -3.37 15.31 -53.63
CA ALA A 19 -4.22 16.08 -52.72
C ALA A 19 -3.45 17.05 -51.81
N ASN A 20 -2.23 16.69 -51.40
CA ASN A 20 -1.50 17.39 -50.34
C ASN A 20 -0.10 17.89 -50.76
N GLU A 21 0.26 17.77 -52.04
CA GLU A 21 1.60 18.12 -52.57
C GLU A 21 2.76 17.50 -51.75
N GLY A 22 2.51 16.33 -51.15
CA GLY A 22 3.49 15.61 -50.33
C GLY A 22 3.74 16.16 -48.92
N ARG A 23 2.92 17.09 -48.40
CA ARG A 23 3.06 17.60 -47.03
C ARG A 23 2.31 16.73 -46.01
N GLY A 24 3.01 16.30 -44.96
CA GLY A 24 2.48 15.48 -43.87
C GLY A 24 2.73 13.98 -44.07
N SER A 25 2.15 13.15 -43.21
CA SER A 25 2.24 11.69 -43.33
C SER A 25 1.03 11.13 -44.10
N VAL A 26 1.28 10.18 -45.01
CA VAL A 26 0.22 9.45 -45.74
C VAL A 26 -0.79 8.83 -44.77
N ARG A 27 -0.30 8.36 -43.61
CA ARG A 27 -1.09 7.74 -42.57
C ARG A 27 -2.10 8.71 -41.95
N ASP A 28 -1.66 9.91 -41.57
CA ASP A 28 -2.53 10.88 -40.89
C ASP A 28 -3.56 11.46 -41.85
N TRP A 29 -3.17 11.72 -43.11
CA TRP A 29 -4.10 12.13 -44.16
C TRP A 29 -5.18 11.07 -44.40
N LEU A 30 -4.76 9.80 -44.53
CA LEU A 30 -5.70 8.71 -44.74
C LEU A 30 -6.61 8.48 -43.52
N ALA A 31 -6.08 8.65 -42.30
CA ALA A 31 -6.87 8.57 -41.09
C ALA A 31 -7.97 9.63 -41.06
N ASP A 32 -7.66 10.90 -41.40
CA ASP A 32 -8.67 11.97 -41.47
C ASP A 32 -9.75 11.65 -42.52
N LEU A 33 -9.35 11.15 -43.69
CA LEU A 33 -10.29 10.78 -44.74
C LEU A 33 -11.23 9.63 -44.33
N LEU A 34 -10.70 8.64 -43.62
CA LEU A 34 -11.50 7.53 -43.09
C LEU A 34 -12.44 8.00 -41.97
N LEU A 35 -11.97 8.86 -41.06
CA LEU A 35 -12.79 9.40 -39.97
C LEU A 35 -13.97 10.24 -40.48
N ARG A 36 -13.79 11.01 -41.55
CA ARG A 36 -14.90 11.78 -42.17
C ARG A 36 -16.02 10.90 -42.73
N LYS A 37 -15.73 9.65 -43.06
CA LYS A 37 -16.68 8.69 -43.64
C LYS A 37 -17.20 7.68 -42.62
N LEU A 38 -16.70 7.74 -41.39
CA LEU A 38 -17.12 6.92 -40.26
C LEU A 38 -18.28 7.63 -39.55
N ASP A 39 -19.33 6.88 -39.28
CA ASP A 39 -20.51 7.33 -38.55
C ASP A 39 -20.69 6.42 -37.33
N ILE A 40 -20.76 7.02 -36.15
CA ILE A 40 -20.83 6.30 -34.87
C ILE A 40 -22.09 6.76 -34.15
N VAL A 41 -23.03 5.84 -33.97
CA VAL A 41 -24.33 6.13 -33.36
C VAL A 41 -24.49 5.29 -32.10
N PRO A 42 -24.47 5.89 -30.90
CA PRO A 42 -24.80 5.17 -29.68
C PRO A 42 -26.31 4.96 -29.59
N SER A 43 -26.73 3.76 -29.20
CA SER A 43 -28.13 3.48 -28.92
C SER A 43 -28.54 4.14 -27.60
N ARG A 44 -29.68 4.84 -27.57
CA ARG A 44 -30.17 5.55 -26.38
C ARG A 44 -30.78 4.64 -25.32
N GLU A 45 -31.25 3.47 -25.73
CA GLU A 45 -31.99 2.53 -24.88
C GLU A 45 -31.20 1.23 -24.61
N SER A 46 -29.98 1.10 -25.15
CA SER A 46 -29.14 -0.10 -24.98
C SER A 46 -27.65 0.24 -24.97
N SER A 47 -26.83 -0.62 -24.36
CA SER A 47 -25.35 -0.50 -24.33
C SER A 47 -24.68 -0.88 -25.66
N VAL A 48 -25.32 -0.61 -26.79
CA VAL A 48 -24.85 -0.94 -28.14
C VAL A 48 -24.40 0.31 -28.86
N VAL A 49 -23.23 0.24 -29.49
CA VAL A 49 -22.70 1.30 -30.37
C VAL A 49 -22.69 0.77 -31.79
N GLU A 50 -23.39 1.46 -32.68
CA GLU A 50 -23.39 1.15 -34.10
C GLU A 50 -22.24 1.88 -34.80
N ILE A 51 -21.42 1.12 -35.54
CA ILE A 51 -20.30 1.64 -36.31
C ILE A 51 -20.60 1.42 -37.79
N SER A 52 -20.77 2.52 -38.52
CA SER A 52 -21.07 2.52 -39.95
C SER A 52 -19.98 3.22 -40.75
N PHE A 53 -19.63 2.72 -41.92
CA PHE A 53 -18.65 3.34 -42.81
C PHE A 53 -19.18 3.48 -44.24
N LYS A 54 -19.03 4.66 -44.83
CA LYS A 54 -19.50 4.97 -46.18
C LYS A 54 -18.36 4.83 -47.19
N GLY A 55 -18.47 3.89 -48.11
CA GLY A 55 -17.47 3.63 -49.15
C GLY A 55 -18.09 3.38 -50.52
N ALA A 56 -17.29 3.48 -51.59
CA ALA A 56 -17.73 3.16 -52.96
C ALA A 56 -17.73 1.65 -53.22
N ASP A 57 -16.80 0.90 -52.61
CA ASP A 57 -16.73 -0.54 -52.68
C ASP A 57 -17.38 -1.17 -51.41
N PRO A 58 -18.42 -2.02 -51.57
CA PRO A 58 -19.11 -2.65 -50.45
C PRO A 58 -18.21 -3.58 -49.62
N ALA A 59 -17.24 -4.27 -50.25
CA ALA A 59 -16.32 -5.15 -49.54
C ALA A 59 -15.33 -4.35 -48.70
N PHE A 60 -14.74 -3.30 -49.28
CA PHE A 60 -13.89 -2.36 -48.55
C PHE A 60 -14.63 -1.69 -47.39
N ALA A 61 -15.88 -1.25 -47.59
CA ALA A 61 -16.63 -0.57 -46.55
C ALA A 61 -16.87 -1.45 -45.31
N ALA A 62 -17.25 -2.72 -45.53
CA ALA A 62 -17.40 -3.69 -44.46
C ALA A 62 -16.07 -4.02 -43.76
N ALA A 63 -14.98 -4.18 -44.53
CA ALA A 63 -13.65 -4.45 -43.98
C ALA A 63 -13.15 -3.28 -43.10
N VAL A 64 -13.38 -2.04 -43.50
CA VAL A 64 -13.02 -0.85 -42.71
C VAL A 64 -13.83 -0.78 -41.42
N ALA A 65 -15.14 -1.00 -41.47
CA ALA A 65 -15.99 -1.00 -40.28
C ALA A 65 -15.58 -2.09 -39.26
N ASN A 66 -15.34 -3.32 -39.73
CA ASN A 66 -14.83 -4.41 -38.88
C ASN A 66 -13.45 -4.09 -38.29
N ALA A 67 -12.54 -3.53 -39.10
CA ALA A 67 -11.21 -3.15 -38.62
C ALA A 67 -11.27 -2.07 -37.52
N PHE A 68 -12.21 -1.12 -37.59
CA PHE A 68 -12.42 -0.15 -36.51
C PHE A 68 -12.94 -0.82 -35.24
N ALA A 69 -13.89 -1.77 -35.34
CA ALA A 69 -14.42 -2.49 -34.20
C ALA A 69 -13.34 -3.35 -33.51
N ASP A 70 -12.56 -4.11 -34.27
CA ASP A 70 -11.47 -4.94 -33.76
C ASP A 70 -10.37 -4.11 -33.10
N GLU A 71 -9.98 -3.00 -33.74
CA GLU A 71 -8.92 -2.13 -33.20
C GLU A 71 -9.40 -1.38 -31.96
N TYR A 72 -10.68 -0.98 -31.91
CA TYR A 72 -11.28 -0.40 -30.72
C TYR A 72 -11.24 -1.39 -29.54
N GLN A 73 -11.62 -2.66 -29.77
CA GLN A 73 -11.54 -3.71 -28.76
C GLN A 73 -10.10 -3.89 -28.23
N LYS A 74 -9.12 -3.97 -29.13
CA LYS A 74 -7.70 -4.07 -28.76
C LYS A 74 -7.21 -2.87 -27.96
N ILE A 75 -7.58 -1.65 -28.39
CA ILE A 75 -7.21 -0.42 -27.69
C ILE A 75 -7.86 -0.39 -26.30
N THR A 76 -9.11 -0.82 -26.14
CA THR A 76 -9.75 -0.91 -24.82
C THR A 76 -8.99 -1.86 -23.88
N VAL A 77 -8.61 -3.04 -24.36
CA VAL A 77 -7.77 -3.98 -23.59
C VAL A 77 -6.41 -3.38 -23.27
N GLN A 78 -5.78 -2.69 -24.23
CA GLN A 78 -4.50 -2.01 -23.99
C GLN A 78 -4.62 -0.90 -22.96
N LEU A 79 -5.62 -0.02 -23.05
CA LEU A 79 -5.86 1.07 -22.10
C LEU A 79 -6.10 0.56 -20.68
N LYS A 80 -6.70 -0.63 -20.55
CA LYS A 80 -6.91 -1.31 -19.26
C LYS A 80 -5.63 -1.97 -18.74
N THR A 81 -4.85 -2.62 -19.60
CA THR A 81 -3.67 -3.42 -19.20
C THR A 81 -2.37 -2.63 -19.12
N GLU A 82 -2.17 -1.56 -19.92
CA GLU A 82 -0.95 -0.74 -19.94
C GLU A 82 -0.61 -0.14 -18.56
N PRO A 83 -1.54 0.54 -17.87
CA PRO A 83 -1.28 1.07 -16.53
C PRO A 83 -0.97 -0.04 -15.53
N ALA A 84 -1.69 -1.16 -15.60
CA ALA A 84 -1.46 -2.33 -14.75
C ALA A 84 -0.08 -2.95 -15.00
N LYS A 85 0.40 -3.02 -16.25
CA LYS A 85 1.77 -3.47 -16.60
C LYS A 85 2.83 -2.57 -15.97
N LYS A 86 2.67 -1.25 -16.09
CA LYS A 86 3.59 -0.26 -15.47
C LYS A 86 3.59 -0.40 -13.95
N ALA A 87 2.41 -0.46 -13.33
CA ALA A 87 2.26 -0.65 -11.89
C ALA A 87 2.85 -2.00 -11.42
N SER A 88 2.63 -3.08 -12.16
CA SER A 88 3.22 -4.40 -11.90
C SER A 88 4.75 -4.35 -11.93
N SER A 89 5.34 -3.67 -12.92
CA SER A 89 6.81 -3.50 -13.01
C SER A 89 7.38 -2.72 -11.82
N TYR A 90 6.69 -1.67 -11.38
CA TYR A 90 7.05 -0.88 -10.21
C TYR A 90 6.94 -1.71 -8.91
N LEU A 91 5.83 -2.42 -8.73
CA LEU A 91 5.58 -3.27 -7.56
C LEU A 91 6.56 -4.45 -7.50
N ASN A 92 6.99 -5.00 -8.64
CA ASN A 92 8.02 -6.03 -8.70
C ASN A 92 9.36 -5.51 -8.16
N GLU A 93 9.76 -4.30 -8.56
CA GLU A 93 11.00 -3.68 -8.08
C GLU A 93 10.93 -3.39 -6.58
N GLN A 94 9.80 -2.85 -6.11
CA GLN A 94 9.55 -2.64 -4.68
C GLN A 94 9.57 -3.96 -3.88
N THR A 95 9.01 -5.03 -4.44
CA THR A 95 9.00 -6.36 -3.80
C THR A 95 10.40 -6.93 -3.67
N ARG A 96 11.28 -6.69 -4.66
CA ARG A 96 12.70 -7.06 -4.58
C ARG A 96 13.42 -6.30 -3.46
N GLN A 97 13.26 -4.98 -3.41
CA GLN A 97 13.85 -4.17 -2.34
C GLN A 97 13.36 -4.59 -0.95
N LEU A 98 12.06 -4.91 -0.81
CA LEU A 98 11.51 -5.41 0.44
C LEU A 98 12.03 -6.79 0.81
N ARG A 99 12.28 -7.68 -0.16
CA ARG A 99 12.95 -8.96 0.09
C ARG A 99 14.36 -8.74 0.62
N ASP A 100 15.14 -7.86 -0.01
CA ASP A 100 16.49 -7.53 0.43
C ASP A 100 16.47 -6.98 1.87
N ASN A 101 15.46 -6.19 2.23
CA ASN A 101 15.26 -5.70 3.59
C ASN A 101 14.96 -6.84 4.60
N VAL A 102 14.15 -7.83 4.21
CA VAL A 102 13.89 -9.03 5.03
C VAL A 102 15.17 -9.81 5.25
N GLU A 103 15.94 -10.06 4.19
CA GLU A 103 17.22 -10.76 4.26
C GLU A 103 18.23 -10.01 5.15
N ALA A 104 18.31 -8.69 5.01
CA ALA A 104 19.16 -7.84 5.85
C ALA A 104 18.71 -7.84 7.33
N ALA A 105 17.40 -7.81 7.61
CA ALA A 105 16.87 -7.89 8.97
C ALA A 105 17.16 -9.26 9.60
N GLN A 106 16.97 -10.35 8.84
CA GLN A 106 17.27 -11.71 9.28
C GLN A 106 18.76 -11.91 9.52
N ALA A 107 19.62 -11.36 8.66
CA ALA A 107 21.08 -11.39 8.85
C ALA A 107 21.52 -10.65 10.11
N ARG A 108 20.94 -9.46 10.38
CA ARG A 108 21.18 -8.71 11.64
C ARG A 108 20.75 -9.53 12.87
N LEU A 109 19.58 -10.15 12.83
CA LEU A 109 19.08 -11.02 13.90
C LEU A 109 20.01 -12.21 14.14
N SER A 110 20.39 -12.92 13.08
CA SER A 110 21.26 -14.10 13.17
C SER A 110 22.66 -13.73 13.68
N LYS A 111 23.25 -12.65 13.18
CA LYS A 111 24.52 -12.12 13.66
C LYS A 111 24.46 -11.79 15.15
N TYR A 112 23.39 -11.13 15.59
CA TYR A 112 23.19 -10.80 17.00
C TYR A 112 23.08 -12.05 17.88
N GLN A 113 22.30 -13.05 17.43
CA GLN A 113 22.18 -14.34 18.12
C GLN A 113 23.53 -15.06 18.23
N GLN A 114 24.35 -15.04 17.18
CA GLN A 114 25.69 -15.64 17.18
C GLN A 114 26.64 -14.91 18.14
N GLU A 115 26.71 -13.57 18.08
CA GLU A 115 27.56 -12.75 18.94
C GLU A 115 27.22 -12.88 20.42
N LYS A 116 25.94 -13.05 20.76
CA LYS A 116 25.47 -13.24 22.13
C LYS A 116 25.37 -14.71 22.56
N GLY A 117 25.72 -15.66 21.69
CA GLY A 117 25.65 -17.09 21.98
C GLY A 117 24.22 -17.57 22.30
N ILE A 118 23.21 -16.94 21.72
CA ILE A 118 21.80 -17.29 21.90
C ILE A 118 21.49 -18.43 20.92
N VAL A 119 21.81 -19.65 21.33
CA VAL A 119 21.56 -20.87 20.53
C VAL A 119 20.09 -21.29 20.62
N SER A 120 19.43 -20.97 21.74
CA SER A 120 18.00 -21.18 21.97
C SER A 120 17.44 -19.97 22.70
N LEU A 121 16.29 -19.44 22.27
CA LEU A 121 15.52 -18.44 23.01
C LEU A 121 14.85 -19.11 24.22
N ASP A 122 15.63 -19.61 25.18
CA ASP A 122 15.08 -20.18 26.41
C ASP A 122 14.58 -19.03 27.30
N PRO A 123 13.25 -18.82 27.42
CA PRO A 123 12.69 -17.71 28.17
C PRO A 123 13.07 -17.80 29.66
N ASN A 124 13.32 -19.02 30.14
CA ASN A 124 13.52 -19.31 31.55
C ASN A 124 14.90 -18.88 32.07
N ARG A 125 15.89 -18.63 31.21
CA ARG A 125 17.25 -18.31 31.65
C ARG A 125 17.31 -17.01 32.45
N ILE A 126 16.58 -15.99 32.02
CA ILE A 126 16.55 -14.69 32.73
C ILE A 126 15.80 -14.84 34.05
N ASP A 127 14.72 -15.60 34.08
CA ASP A 127 13.90 -15.82 35.27
C ASP A 127 14.70 -16.54 36.37
N VAL A 128 15.55 -17.51 36.01
CA VAL A 128 16.46 -18.18 36.93
C VAL A 128 17.48 -17.21 37.52
N GLU A 129 18.10 -16.37 36.69
CA GLU A 129 19.09 -15.38 37.16
C GLU A 129 18.45 -14.29 38.04
N LEU A 130 17.20 -13.92 37.76
CA LEU A 130 16.41 -13.00 38.57
C LEU A 130 16.01 -13.61 39.92
N ALA A 131 15.59 -14.89 39.94
CA ALA A 131 15.32 -15.62 41.16
C ALA A 131 16.57 -15.72 42.05
N ARG A 132 17.74 -16.00 41.43
CA ARG A 132 19.03 -16.03 42.14
C ARG A 132 19.40 -14.66 42.72
N LEU A 133 19.14 -13.57 42.00
CA LEU A 133 19.34 -12.21 42.51
C LEU A 133 18.45 -11.92 43.73
N SER A 134 17.19 -12.38 43.69
CA SER A 134 16.25 -12.24 44.80
C SER A 134 16.72 -13.00 46.04
N ASP A 135 17.17 -14.25 45.87
CA ASP A 135 17.72 -15.08 46.96
C ASP A 135 18.99 -14.46 47.58
N LEU A 136 19.96 -14.05 46.76
CA LEU A 136 21.16 -13.35 47.25
C LEU A 136 20.83 -12.05 47.99
N SER A 137 19.81 -11.31 47.51
CA SER A 137 19.35 -10.09 48.17
C SER A 137 18.72 -10.39 49.54
N ALA A 138 17.93 -11.45 49.65
CA ALA A 138 17.38 -11.90 50.93
C ALA A 138 18.49 -12.33 51.90
N GLN A 139 19.49 -13.07 51.42
CA GLN A 139 20.65 -13.47 52.22
C GLN A 139 21.49 -12.27 52.67
N LEU A 140 21.65 -11.25 51.82
CA LEU A 140 22.35 -10.01 52.17
C LEU A 140 21.64 -9.27 53.30
N VAL A 141 20.31 -9.17 53.28
CA VAL A 141 19.53 -8.53 54.37
C VAL A 141 19.74 -9.26 55.70
N GLN A 142 19.76 -10.59 55.69
CA GLN A 142 20.05 -11.40 56.88
C GLN A 142 21.50 -11.24 57.36
N ALA A 143 22.46 -11.16 56.44
CA ALA A 143 23.86 -10.92 56.80
C ALA A 143 24.10 -9.51 57.33
N GLN A 144 23.42 -8.50 56.79
CA GLN A 144 23.46 -7.12 57.26
C GLN A 144 22.94 -7.01 58.69
N SER A 145 21.80 -7.63 59.01
CA SER A 145 21.27 -7.62 60.38
C SER A 145 22.23 -8.31 61.35
N ALA A 146 22.79 -9.46 60.97
CA ALA A 146 23.76 -10.19 61.78
C ALA A 146 25.07 -9.39 61.98
N ALA A 147 25.57 -8.71 60.95
CA ALA A 147 26.76 -7.87 61.03
C ALA A 147 26.54 -6.64 61.93
N MET A 148 25.37 -6.00 61.83
CA MET A 148 24.98 -4.90 62.73
C MET A 148 24.94 -5.36 64.19
N GLU A 149 24.35 -6.52 64.45
CA GLU A 149 24.29 -7.11 65.78
C GLU A 149 25.69 -7.46 66.31
N GLY A 150 26.51 -8.13 65.49
CA GLY A 150 27.89 -8.46 65.82
C GLY A 150 28.74 -7.21 66.13
N ASN A 151 28.58 -6.14 65.35
CA ASN A 151 29.28 -4.87 65.56
C ASN A 151 28.83 -4.19 66.87
N SER A 152 27.53 -4.23 67.19
CA SER A 152 27.00 -3.73 68.46
C SER A 152 27.57 -4.50 69.67
N ARG A 153 27.61 -5.84 69.59
CA ARG A 153 28.18 -6.72 70.62
C ARG A 153 29.69 -6.50 70.79
N GLN A 154 30.42 -6.28 69.70
CA GLN A 154 31.84 -5.92 69.73
C GLN A 154 32.06 -4.55 70.41
N ALA A 155 31.28 -3.53 70.03
CA ALA A 155 31.38 -2.20 70.64
C ALA A 155 31.09 -2.26 72.15
N ALA A 156 30.07 -3.03 72.56
CA ALA A 156 29.76 -3.27 73.97
C ALA A 156 30.93 -3.95 74.71
N ALA A 157 31.55 -4.98 74.12
CA ALA A 157 32.69 -5.70 74.70
C ALA A 157 33.96 -4.84 74.82
N HIS A 158 34.15 -3.87 73.92
CA HIS A 158 35.24 -2.90 73.97
C HIS A 158 35.02 -1.81 75.03
N ALA A 159 33.79 -1.31 75.17
CA ALA A 159 33.47 -0.29 76.16
C ALA A 159 33.52 -0.84 77.60
N SER A 160 33.01 -2.05 77.80
CA SER A 160 33.14 -2.81 79.04
C SER A 160 33.07 -4.28 78.72
N ALA A 161 34.05 -5.06 79.17
CA ALA A 161 34.02 -6.50 78.93
C ALA A 161 32.77 -7.18 79.51
N LEU A 162 32.10 -6.63 80.54
CA LEU A 162 30.81 -7.14 81.03
C LEU A 162 29.58 -6.53 80.32
N GLY A 163 29.78 -5.54 79.45
CA GLY A 163 28.71 -4.89 78.68
C GLY A 163 28.23 -5.73 77.50
N SER A 164 29.03 -6.68 77.01
CA SER A 164 28.60 -7.62 75.98
C SER A 164 27.92 -8.86 76.59
N PRO A 165 26.70 -9.22 76.14
CA PRO A 165 26.02 -10.43 76.59
C PRO A 165 26.86 -11.71 76.41
N ASP A 166 27.69 -11.76 75.37
CA ASP A 166 28.51 -12.93 75.04
C ASP A 166 29.65 -13.15 76.05
N VAL A 167 30.18 -12.07 76.63
CA VAL A 167 31.20 -12.15 77.68
C VAL A 167 30.55 -12.34 79.05
N ALA A 168 29.44 -11.63 79.31
CA ALA A 168 28.73 -11.71 80.57
C ALA A 168 28.13 -13.11 80.83
N ASN A 169 27.60 -13.77 79.80
CA ASN A 169 26.98 -15.09 79.92
C ASN A 169 27.96 -16.25 79.68
N ASN A 170 29.24 -15.96 79.45
CA ASN A 170 30.23 -17.01 79.24
C ASN A 170 30.43 -17.81 80.54
N VAL A 171 30.30 -19.14 80.46
CA VAL A 171 30.37 -20.04 81.62
C VAL A 171 31.68 -19.90 82.38
N LEU A 172 32.83 -19.77 81.68
CA LEU A 172 34.13 -19.58 82.32
C LEU A 172 34.18 -18.27 83.12
N ILE A 173 33.61 -17.20 82.57
CA ILE A 173 33.54 -15.89 83.23
C ILE A 173 32.63 -15.96 84.45
N GLN A 174 31.47 -16.62 84.34
CA GLN A 174 30.56 -16.83 85.47
C GLN A 174 31.23 -17.64 86.60
N THR A 175 31.94 -18.71 86.27
CA THR A 175 32.72 -19.49 87.25
C THR A 175 33.85 -18.67 87.87
N MET A 176 34.61 -17.91 87.07
CA MET A 176 35.68 -17.05 87.59
C MET A 176 35.16 -15.91 88.47
N ARG A 177 33.97 -15.37 88.19
CA ARG A 177 33.30 -14.39 89.05
C ARG A 177 32.87 -14.99 90.37
N ALA A 178 32.32 -16.21 90.37
CA ALA A 178 32.00 -16.93 91.59
C ALA A 178 33.26 -17.20 92.43
N ASN A 179 34.36 -17.62 91.79
CA ASN A 179 35.66 -17.81 92.46
C ASN A 179 36.22 -16.50 93.02
N LEU A 180 36.08 -15.40 92.28
CA LEU A 180 36.48 -14.07 92.76
C LEU A 180 35.69 -13.68 94.00
N ALA A 181 34.36 -13.83 93.99
CA ALA A 181 33.52 -13.54 95.14
C ALA A 181 33.88 -14.38 96.38
N MET A 182 34.23 -15.66 96.19
CA MET A 182 34.74 -16.52 97.27
C MET A 182 36.11 -16.06 97.79
N ALA A 183 37.04 -15.69 96.91
CA ALA A 183 38.36 -15.19 97.28
C ALA A 183 38.28 -13.81 97.98
N GLU A 184 37.40 -12.93 97.52
CA GLU A 184 37.11 -11.63 98.15
C GLU A 184 36.54 -11.82 99.56
N GLY A 185 35.57 -12.73 99.72
CA GLY A 185 35.02 -13.07 101.04
C GLY A 185 36.07 -13.62 102.01
N LYS A 186 36.94 -14.53 101.54
CA LYS A 186 38.04 -15.08 102.35
C LYS A 186 39.07 -14.01 102.72
N PHE A 187 39.43 -13.14 101.78
CA PHE A 187 40.33 -12.01 102.02
C PHE A 187 39.73 -11.03 103.03
N ALA A 188 38.43 -10.72 102.92
CA ALA A 188 37.72 -9.85 103.85
C ALA A 188 37.76 -10.40 105.30
N ASP A 189 37.41 -11.67 105.52
CA ASP A 189 37.48 -12.32 106.85
C ASP A 189 38.91 -12.35 107.41
N THR A 190 39.90 -12.69 106.56
CA THR A 190 41.32 -12.73 106.97
C THR A 190 41.84 -11.33 107.30
N SER A 191 41.40 -10.30 106.57
CA SER A 191 41.80 -8.89 106.81
C SER A 191 41.25 -8.32 108.11
N GLN A 192 40.11 -8.83 108.58
CA GLN A 192 39.52 -8.42 109.84
C GLN A 192 40.21 -9.07 111.04
N ARG A 193 40.75 -10.29 110.87
CA ARG A 193 41.38 -11.08 111.94
C ARG A 193 42.89 -10.86 112.07
N TYR A 194 43.57 -10.57 110.98
CA TYR A 194 45.03 -10.52 110.93
C TYR A 194 45.53 -9.19 110.32
N GLY A 195 46.61 -8.66 110.88
CA GLY A 195 47.26 -7.45 110.35
C GLY A 195 48.01 -7.71 109.03
N ASN A 196 48.31 -6.62 108.31
CA ASN A 196 48.79 -6.65 106.93
C ASN A 196 50.10 -7.43 106.68
N ASN A 197 50.92 -7.67 107.71
CA ASN A 197 52.19 -8.43 107.60
C ASN A 197 52.05 -9.93 107.98
N HIS A 198 50.86 -10.41 108.34
CA HIS A 198 50.66 -11.80 108.72
C HIS A 198 50.73 -12.73 107.48
N PRO A 199 51.39 -13.91 107.54
CA PRO A 199 51.53 -14.81 106.39
C PRO A 199 50.19 -15.20 105.74
N GLN A 200 49.14 -15.39 106.55
CA GLN A 200 47.81 -15.74 106.03
C GLN A 200 47.14 -14.58 105.28
N TYR A 201 47.39 -13.33 105.68
CA TYR A 201 46.90 -12.14 104.96
C TYR A 201 47.55 -12.04 103.58
N LEU A 202 48.89 -12.19 103.51
CA LEU A 202 49.63 -12.16 102.26
C LEU A 202 49.22 -13.29 101.31
N ALA A 203 49.01 -14.50 101.84
CA ALA A 203 48.53 -15.63 101.06
C ALA A 203 47.11 -15.40 100.49
N ALA A 204 46.17 -14.89 101.32
CA ALA A 204 44.81 -14.58 100.88
C ALA A 204 44.78 -13.45 99.83
N LYS A 205 45.63 -12.42 100.00
CA LYS A 205 45.79 -11.35 99.02
C LYS A 205 46.36 -11.85 97.70
N ALA A 206 47.41 -12.67 97.74
CA ALA A 206 48.00 -13.24 96.54
C ALA A 206 47.02 -14.13 95.76
N GLU A 207 46.17 -14.89 96.46
CA GLU A 207 45.11 -15.68 95.83
C GLU A 207 44.04 -14.79 95.18
N LEU A 208 43.60 -13.72 95.87
CA LEU A 208 42.67 -12.74 95.31
C LEU A 208 43.24 -12.07 94.03
N ASP A 209 44.48 -11.58 94.09
CA ASP A 209 45.14 -10.93 92.95
C ASP A 209 45.32 -11.91 91.78
N LYS A 210 45.63 -13.18 92.06
CA LYS A 210 45.74 -14.24 91.06
C LYS A 210 44.40 -14.52 90.38
N VAL A 211 43.31 -14.68 91.14
CA VAL A 211 41.97 -14.91 90.59
C VAL A 211 41.48 -13.68 89.80
N ARG A 212 41.77 -12.47 90.28
CA ARG A 212 41.45 -11.21 89.60
C ARG A 212 42.19 -11.07 88.27
N GLY A 213 43.50 -11.37 88.25
CA GLY A 213 44.30 -11.38 87.02
C GLY A 213 43.83 -12.43 86.02
N ALA A 214 43.52 -13.64 86.49
CA ALA A 214 42.98 -14.71 85.65
C ALA A 214 41.63 -14.32 85.02
N LEU A 215 40.73 -13.69 85.79
CA LEU A 215 39.46 -13.16 85.28
C LEU A 215 39.68 -12.10 84.20
N ALA A 216 40.61 -11.15 84.39
CA ALA A 216 40.91 -10.13 83.39
C ALA A 216 41.44 -10.73 82.07
N VAL A 217 42.31 -11.74 82.14
CA VAL A 217 42.83 -12.46 80.97
C VAL A 217 41.72 -13.24 80.25
N ALA A 218 40.84 -13.92 81.01
CA ALA A 218 39.70 -14.63 80.45
C ALA A 218 38.73 -13.65 79.76
N MET A 219 38.38 -12.54 80.40
CA MET A 219 37.52 -11.49 79.83
C MET A 219 38.12 -10.90 78.56
N GLY A 220 39.43 -10.63 78.53
CA GLY A 220 40.13 -10.16 77.33
C GLY A 220 40.13 -11.18 76.19
N THR A 221 40.24 -12.47 76.51
CA THR A 221 40.20 -13.56 75.51
C THR A 221 38.81 -13.71 74.91
N VAL A 222 37.77 -13.69 75.74
CA VAL A 222 36.37 -13.74 75.26
C VAL A 222 36.02 -12.47 74.47
N SER A 223 36.41 -11.27 74.93
CA SER A 223 36.19 -10.02 74.18
C SER A 223 36.86 -10.04 72.80
N ARG A 224 38.11 -10.54 72.69
CA ARG A 224 38.76 -10.76 71.38
C ARG A 224 37.99 -11.74 70.49
N SER A 225 37.42 -12.80 71.07
CA SER A 225 36.59 -13.75 70.30
C SER A 225 35.30 -13.11 69.77
N VAL A 226 34.66 -12.21 70.53
CA VAL A 226 33.50 -11.42 70.08
C VAL A 226 33.89 -10.51 68.92
N GLY A 227 35.02 -9.81 69.00
CA GLY A 227 35.53 -8.99 67.91
C GLY A 227 35.89 -9.80 66.65
N ALA A 228 36.46 -10.99 66.82
CA ALA A 228 36.72 -11.90 65.71
C ALA A 228 35.43 -12.38 65.03
N ASN A 229 34.39 -12.69 65.80
CA ASN A 229 33.08 -13.07 65.26
C ASN A 229 32.42 -11.92 64.50
N ALA A 230 32.45 -10.70 65.05
CA ALA A 230 31.96 -9.51 64.36
C ALA A 230 32.68 -9.26 63.04
N GLN A 231 34.00 -9.49 62.98
CA GLN A 231 34.77 -9.40 61.74
C GLN A 231 34.32 -10.42 60.69
N VAL A 232 34.08 -11.68 61.08
CA VAL A 232 33.56 -12.73 60.19
C VAL A 232 32.20 -12.34 59.61
N LEU A 233 31.30 -11.79 60.44
CA LEU A 233 29.98 -11.34 60.01
C LEU A 233 30.07 -10.17 59.02
N ARG A 234 30.95 -9.18 59.27
CA ARG A 234 31.20 -8.08 58.32
C ARG A 234 31.78 -8.57 57.00
N GLN A 235 32.70 -9.55 57.04
CA GLN A 235 33.26 -10.13 55.83
C GLN A 235 32.17 -10.83 55.00
N ARG A 236 31.31 -11.63 55.65
CA ARG A 236 30.19 -12.31 54.99
C ARG A 236 29.20 -11.32 54.35
N GLU A 237 28.91 -10.21 55.03
CA GLU A 237 28.09 -9.12 54.46
C GLU A 237 28.75 -8.51 53.22
N ALA A 238 30.06 -8.24 53.28
CA ALA A 238 30.80 -7.68 52.15
C ALA A 238 30.83 -8.63 50.95
N ASP A 239 31.06 -9.93 51.18
CA ASP A 239 31.07 -10.95 50.14
C ASP A 239 29.70 -11.10 49.48
N LEU A 240 28.61 -11.12 50.27
CA LEU A 240 27.24 -11.16 49.74
C LEU A 240 26.89 -9.87 48.99
N ARG A 241 27.33 -8.70 49.46
CA ARG A 241 27.11 -7.43 48.76
C ARG A 241 27.80 -7.45 47.39
N ALA A 242 29.03 -7.97 47.32
CA ALA A 242 29.75 -8.12 46.06
C ALA A 242 29.04 -9.11 45.11
N ALA A 243 28.59 -10.26 45.63
CA ALA A 243 27.84 -11.24 44.84
C ALA A 243 26.51 -10.68 44.29
N VAL A 244 25.78 -9.91 45.08
CA VAL A 244 24.55 -9.21 44.63
C VAL A 244 24.86 -8.20 43.53
N ALA A 245 25.94 -7.42 43.67
CA ALA A 245 26.33 -6.43 42.66
C ALA A 245 26.74 -7.09 41.33
N GLU A 246 27.50 -8.18 41.38
CA GLU A 246 27.86 -8.97 40.20
C GLU A 246 26.62 -9.57 39.53
N GLN A 247 25.76 -10.22 40.32
CA GLN A 247 24.53 -10.83 39.81
C GLN A 247 23.59 -9.79 39.19
N LYS A 248 23.44 -8.62 39.82
CA LYS A 248 22.66 -7.51 39.27
C LYS A 248 23.20 -7.05 37.92
N THR A 249 24.52 -6.97 37.77
CA THR A 249 25.15 -6.59 36.50
C THR A 249 24.84 -7.60 35.41
N ARG A 250 24.97 -8.90 35.73
CA ARG A 250 24.62 -10.01 34.82
C ARG A 250 23.15 -9.96 34.39
N VAL A 251 22.22 -9.74 35.32
CA VAL A 251 20.78 -9.60 35.01
C VAL A 251 20.51 -8.39 34.12
N LEU A 252 21.18 -7.25 34.36
CA LEU A 252 21.01 -6.06 33.51
C LEU A 252 21.55 -6.27 32.10
N GLU A 253 22.68 -6.96 31.93
CA GLU A 253 23.22 -7.31 30.62
C GLU A 253 22.29 -8.24 29.84
N LEU A 254 21.75 -9.26 30.52
CA LEU A 254 20.77 -10.17 29.92
C LEU A 254 19.49 -9.44 29.51
N ASN A 255 18.99 -8.50 30.32
CA ASN A 255 17.83 -7.69 29.96
C ASN A 255 18.10 -6.80 28.74
N ARG A 256 19.24 -6.11 28.69
CA ARG A 256 19.63 -5.32 27.51
C ARG A 256 19.69 -6.18 26.26
N ALA A 257 20.26 -7.39 26.38
CA ALA A 257 20.34 -8.31 25.26
C ALA A 257 18.96 -8.79 24.78
N ARG A 258 18.04 -9.03 25.71
CA ARG A 258 16.64 -9.36 25.41
C ARG A 258 15.92 -8.22 24.72
N ASP A 259 16.08 -6.99 25.21
CA ASP A 259 15.40 -5.82 24.65
C ASP A 259 15.85 -5.57 23.20
N GLU A 260 17.17 -5.63 22.96
CA GLU A 260 17.75 -5.49 21.63
C GLU A 260 17.32 -6.63 20.68
N LEU A 261 17.29 -7.87 21.17
CA LEU A 261 16.72 -9.00 20.42
C LEU A 261 15.24 -8.76 20.09
N GLY A 262 14.47 -8.21 21.02
CA GLY A 262 13.06 -7.87 20.83
C GLY A 262 12.84 -6.81 19.75
N VAL A 263 13.74 -5.82 19.64
CA VAL A 263 13.74 -4.84 18.55
C VAL A 263 14.03 -5.52 17.22
N LEU A 264 15.07 -6.36 17.14
CA LEU A 264 15.42 -7.07 15.90
C LEU A 264 14.32 -8.03 15.42
N LEU A 265 13.62 -8.69 16.34
CA LEU A 265 12.47 -9.53 16.00
C LEU A 265 11.30 -8.71 15.44
N LYS A 266 11.01 -7.54 16.02
CA LYS A 266 9.97 -6.64 15.51
C LYS A 266 10.35 -6.04 14.16
N ASP A 267 11.61 -5.71 13.95
CA ASP A 267 12.14 -5.25 12.65
C ASP A 267 11.94 -6.31 11.58
N LEU A 268 12.25 -7.57 11.89
CA LEU A 268 12.04 -8.70 10.97
C LEU A 268 10.55 -8.91 10.66
N ASP A 269 9.68 -8.94 11.68
CA ASP A 269 8.23 -9.08 11.49
C ASP A 269 7.66 -7.92 10.64
N SER A 270 8.09 -6.69 10.91
CA SER A 270 7.68 -5.51 10.14
C SER A 270 8.12 -5.61 8.67
N ALA A 271 9.38 -6.00 8.42
CA ALA A 271 9.90 -6.19 7.08
C ALA A 271 9.15 -7.32 6.33
N GLN A 272 8.86 -8.43 7.01
CA GLN A 272 8.10 -9.55 6.45
C GLN A 272 6.69 -9.13 6.07
N ARG A 273 5.96 -8.44 6.96
CA ARG A 273 4.62 -7.94 6.67
C ARG A 273 4.59 -6.98 5.50
N ALA A 274 5.57 -6.08 5.40
CA ALA A 274 5.69 -5.17 4.26
C ALA A 274 5.92 -5.92 2.95
N PHE A 275 6.82 -6.92 2.97
CA PHE A 275 7.09 -7.79 1.82
C PHE A 275 5.86 -8.59 1.41
N ASP A 276 5.13 -9.19 2.34
CA ASP A 276 3.95 -9.99 2.06
C ASP A 276 2.82 -9.14 1.47
N ALA A 277 2.57 -7.97 2.07
CA ALA A 277 1.57 -7.01 1.56
C ALA A 277 1.91 -6.52 0.15
N ALA A 278 3.18 -6.21 -0.12
CA ALA A 278 3.64 -5.81 -1.45
C ALA A 278 3.54 -6.96 -2.46
N SER A 279 3.94 -8.17 -2.06
CA SER A 279 3.86 -9.39 -2.90
C SER A 279 2.42 -9.74 -3.28
N GLN A 280 1.49 -9.58 -2.34
CA GLN A 280 0.06 -9.78 -2.60
C GLN A 280 -0.47 -8.75 -3.59
N ARG A 281 -0.17 -7.46 -3.40
CA ARG A 281 -0.56 -6.40 -4.36
C ARG A 281 0.07 -6.62 -5.73
N PHE A 282 1.36 -6.96 -5.79
CA PHE A 282 2.05 -7.30 -7.03
C PHE A 282 1.35 -8.43 -7.77
N SER A 283 0.99 -9.50 -7.06
CA SER A 283 0.30 -10.66 -7.65
C SER A 283 -1.07 -10.29 -8.22
N GLN A 284 -1.85 -9.48 -7.49
CA GLN A 284 -3.15 -8.98 -7.95
C GLN A 284 -3.01 -8.10 -9.21
N THR A 285 -2.15 -7.08 -9.18
CA THR A 285 -1.92 -6.19 -10.32
C THR A 285 -1.30 -6.92 -11.51
N ARG A 286 -0.50 -7.96 -11.27
CA ARG A 286 0.04 -8.81 -12.34
C ARG A 286 -1.06 -9.60 -13.05
N ILE A 287 -2.06 -10.10 -12.32
CA ILE A 287 -3.22 -10.78 -12.94
C ILE A 287 -4.01 -9.78 -13.79
N GLU A 288 -4.23 -8.57 -13.30
CA GLU A 288 -4.89 -7.49 -14.08
C GLU A 288 -4.10 -7.13 -15.34
N ALA A 289 -2.77 -7.06 -15.25
CA ALA A 289 -1.88 -6.78 -16.38
C ALA A 289 -1.88 -7.87 -17.46
N LEU A 290 -2.20 -9.11 -17.08
CA LEU A 290 -2.33 -10.27 -17.97
C LEU A 290 -3.77 -10.47 -18.46
N SER A 291 -4.72 -9.64 -18.03
CA SER A 291 -6.11 -9.77 -18.46
C SER A 291 -6.24 -9.40 -19.94
N GLU A 292 -6.55 -10.38 -20.78
CA GLU A 292 -6.90 -10.16 -22.19
C GLU A 292 -8.41 -9.92 -22.38
N GLN A 293 -9.17 -9.89 -21.27
CA GLN A 293 -10.61 -9.81 -21.33
C GLN A 293 -11.05 -8.37 -21.60
N SER A 294 -11.63 -8.17 -22.79
CA SER A 294 -12.33 -6.94 -23.15
C SER A 294 -13.71 -6.91 -22.48
N ASP A 295 -14.08 -5.76 -21.92
CA ASP A 295 -15.45 -5.50 -21.44
C ASP A 295 -16.42 -5.23 -22.61
N ILE A 296 -15.90 -5.19 -23.84
CA ILE A 296 -16.61 -4.93 -25.09
C ILE A 296 -16.51 -6.18 -25.98
N SER A 297 -17.65 -6.65 -26.47
CA SER A 297 -17.76 -7.77 -27.41
C SER A 297 -18.39 -7.30 -28.71
N LEU A 298 -17.88 -7.83 -29.83
CA LEU A 298 -18.53 -7.65 -31.12
C LEU A 298 -19.86 -8.42 -31.12
N LEU A 299 -20.97 -7.71 -31.33
CA LEU A 299 -22.30 -8.32 -31.41
C LEU A 299 -22.56 -8.86 -32.81
N ASN A 300 -22.54 -7.97 -33.80
CA ASN A 300 -22.72 -8.31 -35.21
C ASN A 300 -21.55 -7.73 -36.02
N PRO A 301 -20.83 -8.55 -36.82
CA PRO A 301 -19.83 -8.04 -37.74
C PRO A 301 -20.50 -7.26 -38.88
N ALA A 302 -19.80 -6.26 -39.39
CA ALA A 302 -20.22 -5.53 -40.58
C ALA A 302 -20.19 -6.45 -41.81
N VAL A 303 -21.31 -6.50 -42.53
CA VAL A 303 -21.48 -7.27 -43.77
C VAL A 303 -21.53 -6.33 -44.97
N ALA A 304 -21.00 -6.77 -46.10
CA ALA A 304 -21.04 -6.00 -47.35
C ALA A 304 -22.50 -5.76 -47.79
N PRO A 305 -22.93 -4.51 -48.01
CA PRO A 305 -24.31 -4.21 -48.39
C PRO A 305 -24.61 -4.70 -49.81
N LEU A 306 -25.80 -5.27 -50.01
CA LEU A 306 -26.29 -5.73 -51.31
C LEU A 306 -26.80 -4.59 -52.18
N GLU A 307 -27.30 -3.51 -51.56
CA GLU A 307 -27.84 -2.34 -52.24
C GLU A 307 -27.10 -1.06 -51.81
N PRO A 308 -26.91 -0.08 -52.71
CA PRO A 308 -26.22 1.17 -52.38
C PRO A 308 -27.04 2.02 -51.40
N SER A 309 -26.38 2.52 -50.34
CA SER A 309 -27.02 3.38 -49.34
C SER A 309 -27.44 4.75 -49.91
N SER A 310 -26.67 5.27 -50.87
CA SER A 310 -26.91 6.54 -51.56
C SER A 310 -26.14 6.59 -52.89
N PRO A 311 -26.61 7.37 -53.89
CA PRO A 311 -27.91 8.05 -53.95
C PRO A 311 -29.06 7.06 -54.17
N ARG A 312 -30.23 7.33 -53.56
CA ARG A 312 -31.45 6.56 -53.79
C ARG A 312 -32.02 6.92 -55.17
N VAL A 313 -31.53 6.24 -56.22
CA VAL A 313 -31.79 6.59 -57.62
C VAL A 313 -33.28 6.77 -57.89
N LEU A 314 -34.14 5.86 -57.40
CA LEU A 314 -35.59 5.94 -57.59
C LEU A 314 -36.21 7.19 -56.94
N LEU A 315 -35.81 7.53 -55.72
CA LEU A 315 -36.33 8.72 -55.03
C LEU A 315 -35.85 10.00 -55.74
N ASN A 316 -34.57 10.04 -56.09
CA ASN A 316 -33.97 11.20 -56.74
C ASN A 316 -34.56 11.43 -58.14
N THR A 317 -34.86 10.38 -58.90
CA THR A 317 -35.50 10.50 -60.22
C THR A 317 -36.94 11.00 -60.10
N LEU A 318 -37.73 10.50 -59.14
CA LEU A 318 -39.08 10.99 -58.91
C LEU A 318 -39.10 12.48 -58.53
N VAL A 319 -38.21 12.89 -57.62
CA VAL A 319 -38.06 14.30 -57.23
C VAL A 319 -37.61 15.15 -58.42
N ALA A 320 -36.67 14.68 -59.24
CA ALA A 320 -36.22 15.38 -60.44
C ALA A 320 -37.33 15.54 -61.49
N VAL A 321 -38.16 14.51 -61.73
CA VAL A 321 -39.30 14.58 -62.66
C VAL A 321 -40.36 15.57 -62.16
N LEU A 322 -40.65 15.57 -60.86
CA LEU A 322 -41.62 16.49 -60.25
C LEU A 322 -41.14 17.95 -60.35
N LEU A 323 -39.90 18.22 -59.92
CA LEU A 323 -39.31 19.56 -60.02
C LEU A 323 -39.17 20.00 -61.48
N GLY A 324 -38.79 19.08 -62.37
CA GLY A 324 -38.69 19.33 -63.81
C GLY A 324 -40.02 19.71 -64.45
N THR A 325 -41.12 19.03 -64.07
CA THR A 325 -42.46 19.39 -64.55
C THR A 325 -42.92 20.74 -64.00
N ILE A 326 -42.71 21.02 -62.71
CA ILE A 326 -43.03 22.33 -62.11
C ILE A 326 -42.27 23.45 -62.82
N LEU A 327 -40.96 23.31 -63.00
CA LEU A 327 -40.14 24.30 -63.70
C LEU A 327 -40.53 24.44 -65.17
N GLY A 328 -40.84 23.34 -65.85
CA GLY A 328 -41.28 23.35 -67.25
C GLY A 328 -42.61 24.09 -67.44
N VAL A 329 -43.59 23.84 -66.56
CA VAL A 329 -44.87 24.56 -66.55
C VAL A 329 -44.64 26.03 -66.21
N GLY A 330 -43.83 26.33 -65.20
CA GLY A 330 -43.50 27.70 -64.81
C GLY A 330 -42.83 28.48 -65.94
N LEU A 331 -41.87 27.87 -66.66
CA LEU A 331 -41.21 28.49 -67.80
C LEU A 331 -42.17 28.71 -68.98
N ALA A 332 -43.06 27.75 -69.26
CA ALA A 332 -44.07 27.88 -70.30
C ALA A 332 -45.04 29.04 -70.00
N LEU A 333 -45.50 29.17 -68.75
CA LEU A 333 -46.32 30.30 -68.31
C LEU A 333 -45.57 31.63 -68.39
N LEU A 334 -44.29 31.66 -68.00
CA LEU A 334 -43.45 32.85 -68.06
C LEU A 334 -43.23 33.30 -69.52
N LEU A 335 -42.95 32.37 -70.43
CA LEU A 335 -42.85 32.67 -71.86
C LEU A 335 -44.18 33.19 -72.45
N GLU A 336 -45.32 32.64 -72.06
CA GLU A 336 -46.65 33.13 -72.46
C GLU A 336 -46.95 34.52 -71.87
N LEU A 337 -46.48 34.82 -70.65
CA LEU A 337 -46.62 36.14 -70.04
C LEU A 337 -45.76 37.21 -70.73
N LEU A 338 -44.53 36.87 -71.13
CA LEU A 338 -43.66 37.78 -71.89
C LEU A 338 -44.12 37.98 -73.34
N ASN A 339 -44.78 36.98 -73.92
CA ASN A 339 -45.21 37.00 -75.31
C ASN A 339 -46.71 36.72 -75.38
N ARG A 340 -47.53 37.75 -75.14
CA ARG A 340 -49.00 37.69 -75.31
C ARG A 340 -49.39 38.00 -76.76
N PRO A 341 -49.66 37.01 -77.64
CA PRO A 341 -50.29 37.29 -78.92
C PRO A 341 -51.78 37.60 -78.71
N LEU A 342 -52.30 38.60 -79.44
CA LEU A 342 -53.73 38.88 -79.55
C LEU A 342 -54.42 37.69 -80.22
N ARG A 343 -55.19 36.90 -79.45
CA ARG A 343 -55.84 35.68 -79.97
C ARG A 343 -57.36 35.80 -80.08
N SER A 344 -57.96 36.81 -79.46
CA SER A 344 -59.40 37.03 -79.42
C SER A 344 -59.76 38.45 -79.85
N SER A 345 -60.92 38.61 -80.49
CA SER A 345 -61.53 39.92 -80.73
C SER A 345 -61.84 40.67 -79.41
N GLY A 346 -61.99 39.96 -78.29
CA GLY A 346 -62.12 40.53 -76.96
C GLY A 346 -60.85 41.21 -76.45
N ASP A 347 -59.67 40.62 -76.72
CA ASP A 347 -58.37 41.18 -76.27
C ASP A 347 -58.08 42.54 -76.92
N LEU A 348 -58.54 42.75 -78.16
CA LEU A 348 -58.42 44.02 -78.88
C LEU A 348 -59.27 45.14 -78.25
N LYS A 349 -60.44 44.79 -77.69
CA LYS A 349 -61.33 45.76 -77.05
C LYS A 349 -60.80 46.23 -75.70
N ASP A 350 -60.27 45.30 -74.90
CA ASP A 350 -59.78 45.59 -73.55
C ASP A 350 -58.40 46.30 -73.56
N MET A 351 -57.56 46.02 -74.56
CA MET A 351 -56.20 46.60 -74.61
C MET A 351 -56.11 47.94 -75.37
N LEU A 352 -56.96 48.16 -76.39
CA LEU A 352 -56.92 49.35 -77.25
C LEU A 352 -58.17 50.24 -77.13
N GLY A 353 -59.23 49.80 -76.43
CA GLY A 353 -60.43 50.61 -76.17
C GLY A 353 -61.34 50.85 -77.39
N ILE A 354 -61.13 50.11 -78.49
CA ILE A 354 -61.81 50.31 -79.78
C ILE A 354 -62.84 49.19 -80.01
N PRO A 355 -64.10 49.48 -80.42
CA PRO A 355 -65.08 48.44 -80.71
C PRO A 355 -64.70 47.65 -81.96
N VAL A 356 -64.75 46.31 -81.86
CA VAL A 356 -64.52 45.41 -82.99
C VAL A 356 -65.76 45.40 -83.89
N LEU A 357 -65.60 45.89 -85.12
CA LEU A 357 -66.72 46.10 -86.06
C LEU A 357 -67.02 44.88 -86.96
N GLY A 358 -66.17 43.86 -86.97
CA GLY A 358 -66.41 42.61 -87.69
C GLY A 358 -65.20 41.67 -87.68
N THR A 359 -65.45 40.36 -87.74
CA THR A 359 -64.43 39.32 -87.80
C THR A 359 -64.42 38.69 -89.18
N VAL A 360 -63.26 38.61 -89.83
CA VAL A 360 -63.09 37.88 -91.09
C VAL A 360 -62.50 36.51 -90.77
N GLU A 361 -63.26 35.44 -91.00
CA GLU A 361 -62.72 34.08 -90.92
C GLU A 361 -61.82 33.82 -92.13
N TRP A 362 -60.53 33.69 -91.88
CA TRP A 362 -59.57 33.24 -92.88
C TRP A 362 -59.40 31.73 -92.78
N GLN A 363 -59.90 30.97 -93.76
CA GLN A 363 -59.59 29.54 -93.91
C GLN A 363 -58.27 29.40 -94.68
N PRO A 364 -57.18 28.91 -94.05
CA PRO A 364 -55.93 28.71 -94.76
C PRO A 364 -56.05 27.54 -95.74
N VAL A 365 -55.59 27.76 -96.97
CA VAL A 365 -55.48 26.73 -98.01
C VAL A 365 -54.51 25.65 -97.53
N ALA A 366 -54.92 24.38 -97.64
CA ALA A 366 -54.13 23.23 -97.24
C ALA A 366 -52.78 23.18 -97.98
N ALA A 367 -51.70 23.54 -97.30
CA ALA A 367 -50.35 23.36 -97.81
C ALA A 367 -50.01 21.86 -97.85
N ARG A 368 -49.85 21.31 -99.06
CA ARG A 368 -49.29 19.98 -99.29
C ARG A 368 -47.80 19.99 -98.94
N THR A 369 -47.45 19.56 -97.73
CA THR A 369 -46.08 19.15 -97.39
C THR A 369 -46.05 17.65 -97.17
N GLY A 370 -45.40 16.93 -98.09
CA GLY A 370 -45.03 15.53 -97.89
C GLY A 370 -43.95 15.40 -96.82
N GLY A 371 -44.07 14.39 -95.96
CA GLY A 371 -43.03 14.03 -94.99
C GLY A 371 -43.55 13.77 -93.56
N LEU A 372 -43.72 12.49 -93.23
CA LEU A 372 -43.66 11.83 -91.91
C LEU A 372 -44.45 12.37 -90.69
N ARG A 373 -45.19 13.48 -90.79
CA ARG A 373 -46.02 14.00 -89.68
C ARG A 373 -47.46 13.45 -89.63
N SER A 374 -47.80 12.45 -90.44
CA SER A 374 -49.14 11.83 -90.48
C SER A 374 -49.39 10.73 -89.45
N LEU A 375 -48.44 10.44 -88.54
CA LEU A 375 -48.58 9.35 -87.55
C LEU A 375 -48.99 9.80 -86.15
N MET A 376 -49.08 11.10 -85.88
CA MET A 376 -49.41 11.61 -84.54
C MET A 376 -50.55 12.64 -84.54
N ARG A 377 -51.69 12.31 -85.15
CA ARG A 377 -52.96 12.97 -84.81
C ARG A 377 -54.06 11.92 -84.58
N PRO A 378 -54.78 11.99 -83.44
CA PRO A 378 -55.82 11.04 -83.10
C PRO A 378 -57.00 11.17 -84.07
N ARG A 379 -57.39 10.06 -84.69
CA ARG A 379 -58.65 9.95 -85.46
C ARG A 379 -59.82 10.17 -84.50
N ARG A 380 -60.43 11.36 -84.51
CA ARG A 380 -61.81 11.53 -84.05
C ARG A 380 -62.73 10.94 -85.13
N LEU A 381 -63.34 9.81 -84.81
CA LEU A 381 -64.46 9.24 -85.56
C LEU A 381 -65.70 10.11 -85.32
N LEU A 382 -66.27 10.65 -86.38
CA LEU A 382 -67.63 11.16 -86.44
C LEU A 382 -68.27 10.68 -87.74
N ARG A 383 -69.22 9.75 -87.60
CA ARG A 383 -70.43 9.60 -88.45
C ARG A 383 -71.54 9.21 -87.48
N LEU A 384 -72.50 10.11 -87.25
CA LEU A 384 -73.79 10.22 -87.96
C LEU A 384 -74.70 9.02 -87.68
N ASN A 385 -75.66 9.20 -86.78
CA ASN A 385 -76.98 9.74 -87.15
C ASN A 385 -77.28 10.98 -86.33
#